data_AF-A0A9J6CFS8-F1
#
_entry.id   AF-A0A9J6CFS8-F1
#
_cell.length_a   1.000
_cell.length_b   1.000
_cell.length_c   1.000
_cell.angle_alpha   90.00
_cell.angle_beta   90.00
_cell.angle_gamma   90.00
#
_symmetry.space_group_name_H-M   'P 1'
#
loop_
_entity.id
_entity.type
_entity.pdbx_description
1 polymer ?
#
loop_
_entity_poly.entity_id
_entity_poly.type
_entity_poly.pdbx_seq_one_letter_code
_entity_poly.pdbx_strand_id
1 'polypeptide(L)'
;MVFVSQLAVSHCVWLINYYAHKFGYKSFDKYMNATDSYTLNFLLLGECFHNYHHVFPYVYRSSEYGTRWSNFTTSFIDFLSKIGM
;
A
#
# COMPACT_ATOMS: atom_id res chain seq x y z
N MET A 1 -23.72 14.30 2.21
CA MET A 1 -22.58 13.66 2.90
C MET A 1 -21.79 12.69 2.01
N VAL A 2 -22.44 11.84 1.20
CA VAL A 2 -21.77 10.85 0.32
C VAL A 2 -20.78 11.45 -0.70
N PHE A 3 -21.13 12.57 -1.35
CA PHE A 3 -20.24 13.21 -2.32
C PHE A 3 -18.92 13.69 -1.70
N VAL A 4 -18.99 14.26 -0.49
CA VAL A 4 -17.81 14.77 0.22
C VAL A 4 -16.88 13.63 0.63
N SER A 5 -17.42 12.50 1.10
CA SER A 5 -16.61 11.34 1.47
C SER A 5 -15.95 10.67 0.25
N GLN A 6 -16.64 10.55 -0.88
CA GLN A 6 -16.06 10.03 -2.12
C GLN A 6 -14.91 10.92 -2.64
N LEU A 7 -15.11 12.24 -2.59
CA LEU A 7 -14.08 13.20 -2.97
C LEU A 7 -12.84 13.04 -2.09
N ALA A 8 -13.02 12.97 -0.77
CA ALA A 8 -11.93 12.80 0.18
C ALA A 8 -11.14 11.50 -0.07
N VAL A 9 -11.83 10.37 -0.21
CA VAL A 9 -11.20 9.07 -0.48
C VAL A 9 -10.40 9.11 -1.78
N SER A 10 -10.97 9.69 -2.84
CA SER A 10 -10.29 9.79 -4.12
C SER A 10 -9.00 10.60 -4.00
N HIS A 11 -9.05 11.77 -3.36
CA HIS A 11 -7.86 12.60 -3.16
C HIS A 11 -6.78 11.87 -2.36
N CYS A 12 -7.16 11.11 -1.33
CA CYS A 12 -6.20 10.28 -0.59
C CYS A 12 -5.53 9.24 -1.50
N VAL A 13 -6.29 8.50 -2.31
CA VAL A 13 -5.73 7.49 -3.24
C VAL A 13 -4.75 8.11 -4.23
N TRP A 14 -5.13 9.23 -4.86
CA TRP A 14 -4.25 9.92 -5.80
C TRP A 14 -2.99 10.49 -5.13
N LEU A 15 -3.12 10.98 -3.89
CA LEU A 15 -1.99 11.47 -3.11
C LEU A 15 -1.00 10.35 -2.80
N ILE A 16 -1.49 9.17 -2.36
CA ILE A 16 -0.68 7.98 -2.12
C ILE A 16 0.12 7.63 -3.38
N ASN A 17 -0.55 7.56 -4.52
CA ASN A 17 0.07 7.22 -5.80
C ASN A 17 1.18 8.21 -6.18
N TYR A 18 0.91 9.52 -6.06
CA TYR A 18 1.91 10.54 -6.32
C TYR A 18 3.15 10.38 -5.44
N TYR A 19 2.98 10.17 -4.13
CA TYR A 19 4.11 10.00 -3.22
C TYR A 19 4.87 8.70 -3.49
N ALA A 20 4.17 7.59 -3.67
CA ALA A 20 4.78 6.28 -3.84
C ALA A 20 5.54 6.15 -5.17
N HIS A 21 5.29 7.00 -6.16
CA HIS A 21 6.05 7.05 -7.42
C HIS A 21 7.15 8.12 -7.47
N LYS A 22 7.32 8.91 -6.39
CA LYS A 22 8.26 10.04 -6.39
C LYS A 22 9.19 10.08 -5.18
N PHE A 23 8.74 9.60 -4.03
CA PHE A 23 9.45 9.73 -2.76
C PHE A 23 9.55 8.38 -2.05
N GLY A 24 10.76 7.85 -1.97
CA GLY A 24 11.04 6.59 -1.32
C GLY A 24 12.34 5.98 -1.81
N TYR A 25 12.54 4.71 -1.47
CA TYR A 25 13.67 3.90 -1.92
C TYR A 25 13.21 2.83 -2.91
N LYS A 26 14.12 2.29 -3.73
CA LYS A 26 13.81 1.25 -4.72
C LYS A 26 14.53 -0.05 -4.34
N SER A 27 13.91 -0.85 -3.48
CA SER A 27 14.55 -2.05 -2.91
C SER A 27 14.61 -3.25 -3.88
N PHE A 28 13.70 -3.33 -4.86
CA PHE A 28 13.53 -4.50 -5.72
C PHE A 28 13.93 -4.23 -7.16
N ASP A 29 13.37 -3.19 -7.79
CA ASP A 29 13.79 -2.75 -9.12
C ASP A 29 14.07 -1.24 -9.15
N LYS A 30 15.35 -0.91 -9.38
CA LYS A 30 15.84 0.48 -9.45
C LYS A 30 15.41 1.23 -10.72
N TYR A 31 15.02 0.51 -11.77
CA TYR A 31 14.64 1.09 -13.06
C TYR A 31 13.15 1.49 -13.11
N MET A 32 12.32 0.95 -12.23
CA MET A 32 10.91 1.34 -12.11
C MET A 32 10.75 2.68 -11.38
N ASN A 33 9.71 3.44 -11.71
CA ASN A 33 9.40 4.70 -11.02
C ASN A 33 8.78 4.48 -9.63
N ALA A 34 8.15 3.34 -9.40
CA ALA A 34 7.58 2.98 -8.10
C ALA A 34 8.66 2.90 -7.02
N THR A 35 8.34 3.40 -5.83
CA THR A 35 9.23 3.46 -4.65
C THR A 35 8.52 2.89 -3.42
N ASP A 36 9.31 2.41 -2.48
CA ASP A 36 8.88 1.94 -1.18
C ASP A 36 9.15 3.00 -0.10
N SER A 37 8.28 3.07 0.92
CA SER A 37 8.46 3.98 2.05
C SER A 37 7.78 3.44 3.31
N TYR A 38 8.56 3.09 4.34
CA TYR A 38 8.04 2.54 5.61
C TYR A 38 7.15 3.54 6.37
N THR A 39 7.56 4.80 6.44
CA THR A 39 6.86 5.86 7.17
C THR A 39 5.52 6.17 6.54
N LEU A 40 5.51 6.35 5.22
CA LEU A 40 4.27 6.56 4.47
C LEU A 40 3.38 5.32 4.51
N ASN A 41 3.98 4.13 4.49
CA ASN A 41 3.22 2.89 4.55
C ASN A 41 2.42 2.76 5.85
N PHE A 42 2.99 3.18 6.99
CA PHE A 42 2.27 3.22 8.26
C PHE A 42 1.13 4.26 8.25
N LEU A 43 1.39 5.46 7.75
CA LEU A 43 0.38 6.53 7.67
C LEU A 43 -0.76 6.22 6.71
N LEU A 44 -0.48 5.43 5.67
CA LEU A 44 -1.38 5.11 4.56
C LEU A 44 -1.80 3.64 4.59
N LEU A 45 -1.86 3.06 5.81
CA LEU A 45 -2.47 1.78 6.13
C LEU A 45 -1.95 0.54 5.39
N GLY A 46 -0.73 0.60 4.82
CA GLY A 46 -0.12 -0.55 4.14
C GLY A 46 0.08 -0.38 2.64
N GLU A 47 -0.20 0.79 2.08
CA GLU A 47 -0.23 0.99 0.63
C GLU A 47 1.10 1.50 0.04
N CYS A 48 2.13 1.86 0.81
CA CYS A 48 3.35 2.53 0.28
C CYS A 48 4.56 1.62 0.05
N PHE A 49 4.33 0.33 -0.23
CA PHE A 49 5.36 -0.56 -0.78
C PHE A 49 5.15 -0.75 -2.29
N HIS A 50 5.18 0.35 -3.05
CA HIS A 50 4.89 0.30 -4.49
C HIS A 50 6.03 -0.33 -5.29
N ASN A 51 7.30 -0.18 -4.91
CA ASN A 51 8.37 -0.87 -5.66
C ASN A 51 8.22 -2.39 -5.54
N TYR A 52 7.94 -2.90 -4.34
CA TYR A 52 7.61 -4.30 -4.13
C TYR A 52 6.37 -4.74 -4.93
N HIS A 53 5.25 -4.01 -4.80
CA HIS A 53 3.99 -4.36 -5.45
C HIS A 53 4.11 -4.39 -6.98
N HIS A 54 4.83 -3.44 -7.58
CA HIS A 54 5.04 -3.42 -9.03
C HIS A 54 5.95 -4.55 -9.52
N VAL A 55 6.92 -5.02 -8.72
CA VAL A 55 7.73 -6.21 -9.06
C VAL A 55 6.95 -7.52 -8.85
N PHE A 56 6.15 -7.60 -7.79
CA PHE A 56 5.44 -8.80 -7.37
C PHE A 56 3.91 -8.57 -7.29
N PRO A 57 3.23 -8.29 -8.42
CA PRO A 57 1.82 -7.88 -8.41
C PRO A 57 0.86 -9.00 -8.00
N TYR A 58 1.31 -10.25 -8.01
CA TYR A 58 0.53 -11.43 -7.64
C TYR A 58 0.54 -11.73 -6.13
N VAL A 59 1.34 -11.00 -5.34
CA VAL A 59 1.43 -11.23 -3.90
C VAL A 59 0.36 -10.40 -3.18
N TYR A 60 -0.63 -11.08 -2.57
CA TYR A 60 -1.78 -10.44 -1.91
C TYR A 60 -1.41 -9.42 -0.81
N ARG A 61 -0.23 -9.55 -0.21
CA ARG A 61 0.28 -8.68 0.84
C ARG A 61 0.75 -7.32 0.32
N SER A 62 1.04 -7.21 -0.98
CA SER A 62 1.61 -6.02 -1.64
C SER A 62 2.81 -5.40 -0.90
N SER A 63 3.50 -6.17 -0.05
CA SER A 63 4.60 -5.72 0.79
C SER A 63 5.48 -6.89 1.20
N GLU A 64 6.79 -6.64 1.26
CA GLU A 64 7.76 -7.63 1.76
C GLU A 64 7.49 -7.98 3.23
N TYR A 65 7.22 -6.97 4.07
CA TYR A 65 7.17 -7.13 5.53
C TYR A 65 5.83 -7.61 6.10
N GLY A 66 4.75 -7.67 5.30
CA GLY A 66 3.46 -8.29 5.70
C GLY A 66 2.81 -7.76 6.96
N THR A 67 1.96 -8.59 7.57
CA THR A 67 1.07 -8.36 8.74
C THR A 67 1.73 -7.88 10.04
N ARG A 68 2.97 -7.42 10.00
CA ARG A 68 3.42 -6.47 11.02
C ARG A 68 2.54 -5.22 10.93
N TRP A 69 2.38 -4.56 12.08
CA TRP A 69 1.54 -3.39 12.41
C TRP A 69 1.42 -2.26 11.36
N SER A 70 2.16 -2.33 10.27
CA SER A 70 2.22 -1.41 9.16
C SER A 70 1.30 -1.74 7.97
N ASN A 71 0.66 -2.91 7.88
CA ASN A 71 -0.25 -3.25 6.76
C ASN A 71 -1.63 -3.72 7.25
N PHE A 72 -2.60 -2.79 7.22
CA PHE A 72 -3.95 -3.03 7.71
C PHE A 72 -4.76 -3.89 6.74
N THR A 73 -4.62 -3.66 5.43
CA THR A 73 -5.30 -4.43 4.38
C THR A 73 -4.99 -5.91 4.48
N THR A 74 -3.71 -6.27 4.64
CA THR A 74 -3.30 -7.67 4.83
C THR A 74 -3.87 -8.25 6.12
N SER A 75 -3.85 -7.48 7.21
CA SER A 75 -4.39 -7.93 8.50
C SER A 75 -5.89 -8.21 8.44
N PHE A 76 -6.63 -7.41 7.66
CA PHE A 76 -8.05 -7.62 7.40
C PHE A 76 -8.29 -8.89 6.56
N ILE A 77 -7.51 -9.10 5.49
CA ILE A 77 -7.59 -10.32 4.68
C ILE A 77 -7.28 -11.56 5.52
N ASP A 78 -6.23 -11.53 6.33
CA ASP A 78 -5.87 -12.64 7.22
C ASP A 78 -6.96 -12.90 8.29
N PHE A 79 -7.66 -11.87 8.76
CA PHE A 79 -8.81 -12.03 9.64
C PHE A 79 -9.98 -12.71 8.94
N LEU A 80 -10.32 -12.27 7.72
CA LEU A 80 -11.38 -12.89 6.91
C LEU A 80 -11.05 -14.36 6.60
N SER A 81 -9.80 -14.63 6.24
CA SER A 81 -9.30 -15.99 6.01
C SER A 81 -9.47 -16.88 7.24
N LYS A 82 -9.23 -16.35 8.46
CA LYS A 82 -9.42 -17.09 9.72
C LYS A 82 -10.88 -17.43 10.02
N ILE A 83 -11.83 -16.63 9.55
CA ILE A 83 -13.27 -16.91 9.71
C ILE A 83 -13.84 -17.71 8.53
N GLY A 84 -13.00 -18.17 7.60
CA GLY A 84 -13.38 -19.01 6.47
C GLY A 84 -14.02 -18.25 5.30
N MET A 85 -13.76 -16.94 5.20
CA MET A 85 -14.13 -16.10 4.05
C MET A 85 -13.02 -15.99 3.01
#